data_AF-A0A1G2Y7X9-F1
#
_entry.id   AF-A0A1G2Y7X9-F1
#
_cell.length_a   1.000
_cell.length_b   1.000
_cell.length_c   1.000
_cell.angle_alpha   90.00
_cell.angle_beta   90.00
_cell.angle_gamma   90.00
#
_symmetry.space_group_name_H-M   'P 1'
#
loop_
_entity.id
_entity.type
_entity.pdbx_description
1 polymer ?
#
loop_
_entity_poly.entity_id
_entity_poly.type
_entity_poly.pdbx_seq_one_letter_code
_entity_poly.pdbx_strand_id
1 'polypeptide(L)'
;MKKTNYKKPAAMTLVEMMVAISIMATIFMVLAPQLRLIQNSWAMTQAQSETLQNGRVFIEQITAALQQAVQITSVSSPSETNGFIEFIGQDDLIHRCQISNNNICFGEPNALEQIAGPATALNFSCFSATDLVSPTTDPNFIRSVKISATFKDPDSSLTETYTSQAYLRTNSMPAQDAAGTRYVFDNNRGKSPALAKIDDSHYICAYTGYYDTGIAQILWTNSTSKNVGYVDHDIFEYSMAITPTLCKIDNWHYLVAYEGYGDDGYAQVICVNPSTYAIWHGNATAFDSIIGQQPALEQIDASRYLCVYKGSSSCGYAIVLNVHTGFDSVAKATFSPYRFDSIRCYNPDAIKIDYNRYLVVYRGEGDDGYAAILWVNPSNWTVTKISSFEFDAQNCAFPSLAQYDSSNYICTYTGKDDDGFAVILKVNPDNTISKQASVEFDTRTGKYSFVRRIDANNFICSYQTENNRGMAYLFNVNTNPAKIIKTGTILFEPTRCFYPEMIQAENACFLIAYQGLYDKGYATVLSTALQVVP
;
A
#
# COMPACT_ATOMS: atom_id res chain seq x y z
N MET A 1 -49.42 35.49 92.87
CA MET A 1 -50.40 35.31 91.76
C MET A 1 -49.62 35.45 90.46
N LYS A 2 -49.60 34.57 89.46
CA LYS A 2 -50.51 33.51 88.98
C LYS A 2 -49.71 32.22 88.66
N LYS A 3 -50.22 31.06 89.09
CA LYS A 3 -49.75 29.72 88.70
C LYS A 3 -50.21 29.40 87.28
N THR A 4 -49.30 29.05 86.38
CA THR A 4 -49.61 28.41 85.10
C THR A 4 -49.79 26.90 85.33
N ASN A 5 -51.05 26.45 85.25
CA ASN A 5 -51.42 25.04 85.33
C ASN A 5 -51.11 24.35 83.99
N TYR A 6 -50.14 23.44 83.97
CA TYR A 6 -50.01 22.44 82.91
C TYR A 6 -51.20 21.47 82.99
N LYS A 7 -52.10 21.51 82.00
CA LYS A 7 -53.11 20.46 81.80
C LYS A 7 -52.40 19.19 81.35
N LYS A 8 -52.53 18.10 82.13
CA LYS A 8 -52.12 16.75 81.71
C LYS A 8 -52.87 16.36 80.42
N PRO A 9 -52.20 15.75 79.43
CA PRO A 9 -52.87 15.24 78.23
C PRO A 9 -53.89 14.16 78.62
N ALA A 10 -55.08 14.21 78.01
CA ALA A 10 -56.12 13.20 78.20
C ALA A 10 -55.60 11.84 77.73
N ALA A 11 -55.65 10.84 78.62
CA ALA A 11 -55.35 9.47 78.27
C ALA A 11 -56.43 8.95 77.29
N MET A 12 -56.01 8.40 76.15
CA MET A 12 -56.93 7.77 75.19
C MET A 12 -57.75 6.68 75.87
N THR A 13 -59.03 6.61 75.54
CA THR A 13 -59.88 5.52 76.02
C THR A 13 -59.53 4.22 75.28
N LEU A 14 -59.72 3.07 75.95
CA LEU A 14 -59.41 1.76 75.38
C LEU A 14 -60.12 1.52 74.04
N VAL A 15 -61.34 2.06 73.89
CA VAL A 15 -62.13 1.99 72.65
C VAL A 15 -61.51 2.83 71.53
N GLU A 16 -61.02 4.04 71.81
CA GLU A 16 -60.31 4.86 70.80
C GLU A 16 -59.01 4.18 70.36
N MET A 17 -58.31 3.51 71.28
CA MET A 17 -57.11 2.75 70.95
C MET A 17 -57.45 1.52 70.10
N MET A 18 -58.53 0.81 70.40
CA MET A 18 -59.00 -0.33 69.61
C MET A 18 -59.44 0.11 68.21
N VAL A 19 -60.18 1.21 68.08
CA VAL A 19 -60.62 1.75 66.78
C VAL A 19 -59.42 2.23 65.97
N ALA A 20 -58.46 2.94 66.57
CA ALA A 20 -57.24 3.36 65.89
C ALA A 20 -56.39 2.17 65.41
N ILE A 21 -56.25 1.12 66.23
CA ILE A 21 -55.55 -0.11 65.84
C ILE A 21 -56.29 -0.84 64.72
N SER A 22 -57.63 -0.88 64.78
CA SER A 22 -58.46 -1.50 63.75
C SER A 22 -58.29 -0.79 62.40
N ILE A 23 -58.38 0.55 62.40
CA ILE A 23 -58.21 1.38 61.21
C ILE A 23 -56.78 1.22 60.66
N MET A 24 -55.75 1.28 61.52
CA MET A 24 -54.38 1.03 61.09
C MET A 24 -54.20 -0.37 60.51
N ALA A 25 -54.77 -1.41 61.12
CA ALA A 25 -54.68 -2.78 60.60
C ALA A 25 -55.36 -2.93 59.24
N THR A 26 -56.53 -2.30 59.01
CA THR A 26 -57.19 -2.28 57.70
C THR A 26 -56.39 -1.50 56.66
N ILE A 27 -55.84 -0.34 57.02
CA ILE A 27 -54.97 0.45 56.13
C ILE A 27 -53.71 -0.35 55.78
N PHE A 28 -53.09 -1.02 56.75
CA PHE A 28 -51.90 -1.84 56.53
C PHE A 28 -52.19 -3.08 55.69
N MET A 29 -53.38 -3.70 55.84
CA MET A 29 -53.83 -4.79 54.95
C MET A 29 -53.97 -4.35 53.50
N VAL A 30 -54.37 -3.09 53.24
CA VAL A 30 -54.48 -2.54 51.88
C VAL A 30 -53.12 -2.07 51.35
N LEU A 31 -52.27 -1.49 52.20
CA LEU A 31 -50.98 -0.92 51.79
C LEU A 31 -49.83 -1.93 51.71
N ALA A 32 -49.82 -3.00 52.51
CA ALA A 32 -48.72 -3.96 52.50
C ALA A 32 -48.51 -4.67 51.14
N PRO A 33 -49.57 -5.09 50.42
CA PRO A 33 -49.40 -5.62 49.06
C PRO A 33 -48.86 -4.58 48.08
N GLN A 34 -49.29 -3.31 48.19
CA GLN A 34 -48.83 -2.20 47.36
C GLN A 34 -47.34 -1.90 47.59
N LEU A 35 -46.89 -1.87 48.85
CA LEU A 35 -45.47 -1.69 49.20
C LEU A 35 -44.60 -2.82 48.67
N ARG A 36 -45.09 -4.06 48.69
CA ARG A 36 -44.38 -5.21 48.13
C ARG A 36 -44.24 -5.11 46.61
N LEU A 37 -45.28 -4.62 45.92
CA LEU A 37 -45.20 -4.36 44.47
C LEU A 37 -44.20 -3.25 44.14
N ILE A 38 -44.15 -2.19 44.94
CA ILE A 38 -43.18 -1.10 44.77
C ILE A 38 -41.74 -1.61 45.01
N GLN A 39 -41.52 -2.40 46.06
CA GLN A 39 -40.21 -3.00 46.34
C GLN A 39 -39.76 -3.93 45.20
N ASN A 40 -40.65 -4.79 44.71
CA ASN A 40 -40.34 -5.65 43.56
C ASN A 40 -40.05 -4.83 42.30
N SER A 41 -40.79 -3.75 42.07
CA SER A 41 -40.54 -2.84 40.95
C SER A 41 -39.18 -2.15 41.05
N TRP A 42 -38.76 -1.74 42.26
CA TRP A 42 -37.47 -1.09 42.46
C TRP A 42 -36.30 -2.07 42.28
N ALA A 43 -36.44 -3.29 42.81
CA ALA A 43 -35.46 -4.35 42.61
C ALA A 43 -35.29 -4.68 41.12
N MET A 44 -36.39 -4.79 40.37
CA MET A 44 -36.36 -4.99 38.91
C MET A 44 -35.68 -3.82 38.18
N THR A 45 -36.02 -2.57 38.49
CA THR A 45 -35.37 -1.40 37.86
C THR A 45 -33.87 -1.33 38.18
N GLN A 46 -33.47 -1.69 39.39
CA GLN A 46 -32.06 -1.73 39.79
C GLN A 46 -31.29 -2.83 39.04
N ALA A 47 -31.82 -4.06 38.98
CA ALA A 47 -31.22 -5.17 38.25
C ALA A 47 -31.07 -4.88 36.75
N GLN A 48 -32.07 -4.22 36.14
CA GLN A 48 -31.99 -3.74 34.76
C GLN A 48 -30.90 -2.66 34.59
N SER A 49 -30.76 -1.74 35.54
CA SER A 49 -29.72 -0.70 35.51
C SER A 49 -28.31 -1.31 35.60
N GLU A 50 -28.10 -2.31 36.45
CA GLU A 50 -26.83 -3.03 36.58
C GLU A 50 -26.48 -3.78 35.29
N THR A 51 -27.46 -4.47 34.68
CA THR A 51 -27.29 -5.17 33.41
C THR A 51 -26.96 -4.21 32.26
N LEU A 52 -27.65 -3.06 32.20
CA LEU A 52 -27.39 -1.99 31.23
C LEU A 52 -26.00 -1.39 31.37
N GLN A 53 -25.57 -1.16 32.61
CA GLN A 53 -24.25 -0.63 32.90
C GLN A 53 -23.16 -1.63 32.50
N ASN A 54 -23.31 -2.89 32.88
CA ASN A 54 -22.36 -3.97 32.53
C ASN A 54 -22.23 -4.14 31.01
N GLY A 55 -23.34 -4.14 30.28
CA GLY A 55 -23.33 -4.26 28.82
C GLY A 55 -22.62 -3.10 28.12
N ARG A 56 -22.86 -1.86 28.56
CA ARG A 56 -22.23 -0.66 27.98
C ARG A 56 -20.73 -0.61 28.28
N VAL A 57 -20.34 -0.81 29.55
CA VAL A 57 -18.94 -0.79 29.98
C VAL A 57 -18.14 -1.84 29.23
N PHE A 58 -18.67 -3.06 29.12
CA PHE A 58 -18.04 -4.12 28.35
C PHE A 58 -17.79 -3.71 26.90
N ILE A 59 -18.85 -3.28 26.19
CA ILE A 59 -18.77 -2.96 24.77
C ILE A 59 -17.79 -1.81 24.50
N GLU A 60 -17.80 -0.77 25.34
CA GLU A 60 -16.85 0.34 25.23
C GLU A 60 -15.41 -0.14 25.43
N GLN A 61 -15.15 -0.92 26.48
CA GLN A 61 -13.82 -1.42 26.80
C GLN A 61 -13.25 -2.32 25.69
N ILE A 62 -14.03 -3.32 25.22
CA ILE A 62 -13.55 -4.24 24.18
C ILE A 62 -13.40 -3.54 22.82
N THR A 63 -14.27 -2.58 22.50
CA THR A 63 -14.16 -1.79 21.27
C THR A 63 -12.90 -0.94 21.29
N ALA A 64 -12.61 -0.28 22.42
CA ALA A 64 -11.39 0.51 22.59
C ALA A 64 -10.13 -0.35 22.49
N ALA A 65 -10.12 -1.52 23.13
CA ALA A 65 -9.00 -2.45 23.07
C ALA A 65 -8.75 -2.96 21.63
N LEU A 66 -9.80 -3.32 20.90
CA LEU A 66 -9.69 -3.76 19.51
C LEU A 66 -9.25 -2.62 18.56
N GLN A 67 -9.68 -1.38 18.78
CA GLN A 67 -9.20 -0.24 17.98
C GLN A 67 -7.71 0.05 18.18
N GLN A 68 -7.15 -0.36 19.32
CA GLN A 68 -5.73 -0.24 19.64
C GLN A 68 -4.94 -1.52 19.32
N ALA A 69 -5.62 -2.61 18.93
CA ALA A 69 -4.96 -3.87 18.62
C ALA A 69 -4.01 -3.73 17.43
N VAL A 70 -2.83 -4.33 17.58
CA VAL A 70 -1.79 -4.39 16.55
C VAL A 70 -2.09 -5.49 15.54
N GLN A 71 -2.60 -6.64 16.01
CA GLN A 71 -2.90 -7.81 15.19
C GLN A 71 -3.94 -8.72 15.88
N ILE A 72 -4.87 -9.31 15.13
CA ILE A 72 -5.70 -10.43 15.65
C ILE A 72 -4.91 -11.73 15.49
N THR A 73 -4.88 -12.56 16.53
CA THR A 73 -4.16 -13.85 16.52
C THR A 73 -5.10 -15.04 16.32
N SER A 74 -6.32 -14.97 16.85
CA SER A 74 -7.33 -16.02 16.69
C SER A 74 -8.73 -15.48 17.00
N VAL A 75 -9.76 -16.10 16.41
CA VAL A 75 -11.17 -15.77 16.68
C VAL A 75 -12.05 -17.01 16.53
N SER A 76 -13.10 -17.11 17.35
CA SER A 76 -14.13 -18.15 17.25
C SER A 76 -14.99 -18.00 15.99
N SER A 77 -15.71 -19.07 15.62
CA SER A 77 -16.76 -18.98 14.59
C SER A 77 -17.84 -17.97 14.98
N PRO A 78 -18.39 -17.18 14.04
CA PRO A 78 -19.47 -16.23 14.33
C PRO A 78 -20.74 -16.92 14.87
N SER A 79 -20.94 -18.21 14.57
CA SER A 79 -22.08 -19.00 15.05
C SER A 79 -21.92 -19.55 16.47
N GLU A 80 -20.75 -19.38 17.10
CA GLU A 80 -20.46 -19.93 18.42
C GLU A 80 -21.05 -19.08 19.54
N THR A 81 -21.92 -19.64 20.38
CA THR A 81 -22.58 -18.91 21.47
C THR A 81 -21.59 -18.40 22.54
N ASN A 82 -20.51 -19.15 22.79
CA ASN A 82 -19.44 -18.80 23.71
C ASN A 82 -18.17 -18.42 22.94
N GLY A 83 -18.29 -17.42 22.06
CA GLY A 83 -17.19 -16.98 21.23
C GLY A 83 -16.03 -16.35 22.01
N PHE A 84 -14.88 -16.32 21.36
CA PHE A 84 -13.66 -15.69 21.86
C PHE A 84 -12.95 -14.92 20.75
N ILE A 85 -12.12 -13.95 21.15
CA ILE A 85 -11.17 -13.28 20.27
C ILE A 85 -9.85 -13.08 21.02
N GLU A 86 -8.74 -13.31 20.33
CA GLU A 86 -7.39 -13.05 20.80
C GLU A 86 -6.67 -12.07 19.88
N PHE A 87 -5.92 -11.13 20.48
CA PHE A 87 -5.19 -10.12 19.73
C PHE A 87 -3.97 -9.62 20.51
N ILE A 88 -3.01 -9.07 19.78
CA ILE A 88 -1.82 -8.40 20.33
C ILE A 88 -2.17 -6.93 20.58
N GLY A 89 -1.98 -6.46 21.81
CA GLY A 89 -2.18 -5.06 22.19
C GLY A 89 -0.99 -4.16 21.84
N GLN A 90 -1.07 -2.86 22.15
CA GLN A 90 0.07 -1.93 22.00
C GLN A 90 1.23 -2.21 22.96
N ASP A 91 0.97 -3.02 23.97
CA ASP A 91 1.91 -3.48 24.98
C ASP A 91 2.69 -4.75 24.55
N ASP A 92 2.51 -5.21 23.31
CA ASP A 92 3.07 -6.45 22.76
C ASP A 92 2.65 -7.73 23.51
N LEU A 93 1.61 -7.65 24.35
CA LEU A 93 1.03 -8.79 25.06
C LEU A 93 -0.20 -9.33 24.32
N ILE A 94 -0.45 -10.64 24.48
CA ILE A 94 -1.64 -11.29 23.95
C ILE A 94 -2.79 -11.07 24.92
N HIS A 95 -3.86 -10.45 24.44
CA HIS A 95 -5.12 -10.28 25.15
C HIS A 95 -6.17 -11.22 24.57
N ARG A 96 -7.01 -11.78 25.45
CA ARG A 96 -8.11 -12.68 25.11
C ARG A 96 -9.40 -12.20 25.76
N CYS A 97 -10.47 -12.18 24.99
CA CYS A 97 -11.84 -11.97 25.47
C CYS A 97 -12.66 -13.23 25.24
N GLN A 98 -13.34 -13.75 26.26
CA GLN A 98 -14.20 -14.94 26.13
C GLN A 98 -15.29 -14.98 27.21
N ILE A 99 -16.27 -15.86 27.05
CA ILE A 99 -17.18 -16.25 28.14
C ILE A 99 -16.58 -17.40 28.95
N SER A 100 -16.55 -17.25 30.27
CA SER A 100 -16.23 -18.30 31.24
C SER A 100 -17.19 -18.22 32.43
N ASN A 101 -17.78 -19.35 32.83
CA ASN A 101 -18.73 -19.43 33.95
C ASN A 101 -19.88 -18.42 33.87
N ASN A 102 -20.49 -18.26 32.68
CA ASN A 102 -21.53 -17.26 32.37
C ASN A 102 -21.11 -15.80 32.57
N ASN A 103 -19.82 -15.50 32.68
CA ASN A 103 -19.31 -14.13 32.73
C ASN A 103 -18.36 -13.89 31.56
N ILE A 104 -18.32 -12.66 31.08
CA ILE A 104 -17.34 -12.21 30.10
C ILE A 104 -16.05 -11.87 30.86
N CYS A 105 -14.96 -12.50 30.42
CA CYS A 105 -13.63 -12.30 30.96
C CYS A 105 -12.69 -11.72 29.90
N PHE A 106 -11.78 -10.85 30.33
CA PHE A 106 -10.78 -10.18 29.49
C PHE A 106 -9.44 -10.12 30.21
N GLY A 107 -8.34 -10.28 29.48
CA GLY A 107 -6.98 -10.23 30.00
C GLY A 107 -6.04 -11.14 29.22
N GLU A 108 -4.89 -11.49 29.80
CA GLU A 108 -3.99 -12.47 29.18
C GLU A 108 -4.64 -13.87 29.17
N PRO A 109 -4.35 -14.75 28.19
CA PRO A 109 -4.94 -16.09 28.09
C PRO A 109 -4.85 -16.93 29.36
N ASN A 110 -3.80 -16.72 30.18
CA ASN A 110 -3.55 -17.44 31.43
C ASN A 110 -4.00 -16.68 32.70
N ALA A 111 -4.48 -15.44 32.57
CA ALA A 111 -4.83 -14.56 33.69
C ALA A 111 -6.06 -13.70 33.34
N LEU A 112 -7.17 -14.37 33.00
CA LEU A 112 -8.42 -13.70 32.62
C LEU A 112 -9.15 -13.14 33.84
N GLU A 113 -9.53 -11.87 33.78
CA GLU A 113 -10.33 -11.21 34.81
C GLU A 113 -11.77 -11.02 34.35
N GLN A 114 -12.73 -11.15 35.28
CA GLN A 114 -14.14 -10.90 35.00
C GLN A 114 -14.41 -9.40 34.81
N ILE A 115 -14.97 -9.03 33.67
CA ILE A 115 -15.29 -7.63 33.35
C ILE A 115 -16.78 -7.35 33.26
N ALA A 116 -17.61 -8.34 32.89
CA ALA A 116 -19.06 -8.19 32.84
C ALA A 116 -19.77 -9.55 32.97
N GLY A 117 -21.00 -9.56 33.45
CA GLY A 117 -21.84 -10.76 33.52
C GLY A 117 -23.07 -10.57 34.41
N PRO A 118 -24.02 -11.51 34.41
CA PRO A 118 -24.04 -12.76 33.64
C PRO A 118 -24.41 -12.57 32.16
N ALA A 119 -23.63 -13.17 31.27
CA ALA A 119 -23.85 -13.18 29.82
C ALA A 119 -24.25 -14.58 29.33
N THR A 120 -25.20 -14.63 28.40
CA THR A 120 -25.72 -15.86 27.79
C THR A 120 -25.15 -16.14 26.41
N ALA A 121 -24.61 -15.12 25.73
CA ALA A 121 -23.90 -15.26 24.47
C ALA A 121 -22.88 -14.13 24.26
N LEU A 122 -21.77 -14.45 23.62
CA LEU A 122 -20.77 -13.51 23.11
C LEU A 122 -20.34 -13.99 21.72
N ASN A 123 -20.60 -13.19 20.70
CA ASN A 123 -20.32 -13.52 19.31
C ASN A 123 -19.39 -12.45 18.70
N PHE A 124 -18.41 -12.92 17.94
CA PHE A 124 -17.53 -12.08 17.13
C PHE A 124 -17.76 -12.42 15.66
N SER A 125 -18.18 -11.43 14.88
CA SER A 125 -18.27 -11.54 13.41
C SER A 125 -17.24 -10.62 12.80
N CYS A 126 -16.22 -11.21 12.20
CA CYS A 126 -15.08 -10.48 11.66
C CYS A 126 -15.19 -10.38 10.14
N PHE A 127 -14.79 -9.24 9.57
CA PHE A 127 -14.95 -8.93 8.16
C PHE A 127 -13.65 -8.41 7.57
N SER A 128 -13.46 -8.63 6.27
CA SER A 128 -12.31 -8.09 5.54
C SER A 128 -12.55 -6.65 5.09
N ALA A 129 -11.51 -5.99 4.56
CA ALA A 129 -11.67 -4.63 4.01
C ALA A 129 -12.53 -4.60 2.73
N THR A 130 -12.62 -5.72 2.02
CA THR A 130 -13.28 -5.83 0.71
C THR A 130 -14.65 -6.52 0.79
N ASP A 131 -14.89 -7.30 1.84
CA ASP A 131 -16.17 -7.97 2.10
C ASP A 131 -16.61 -7.71 3.55
N LEU A 132 -17.58 -6.80 3.68
CA LEU A 132 -18.24 -6.43 4.94
C LEU A 132 -19.54 -7.22 5.18
N VAL A 133 -19.80 -8.25 4.38
CA VAL A 133 -21.03 -9.03 4.42
C VAL A 133 -20.76 -10.47 4.86
N SER A 134 -19.71 -11.11 4.34
CA SER A 134 -19.36 -12.49 4.69
C SER A 134 -18.34 -12.51 5.84
N PRO A 135 -18.67 -13.13 7.00
CA PRO A 135 -17.72 -13.24 8.10
C PRO A 135 -16.52 -14.14 7.74
N THR A 136 -15.32 -13.73 8.15
CA THR A 136 -14.08 -14.51 8.06
C THR A 136 -13.54 -14.81 9.46
N THR A 137 -12.95 -15.98 9.65
CA THR A 137 -12.22 -16.34 10.88
C THR A 137 -10.71 -16.30 10.69
N ASP A 138 -10.22 -16.02 9.48
CA ASP A 138 -8.79 -15.92 9.23
C ASP A 138 -8.24 -14.60 9.79
N PRO A 139 -7.39 -14.65 10.83
CA PRO A 139 -6.92 -13.45 11.51
C PRO A 139 -6.22 -12.45 10.58
N ASN A 140 -5.61 -12.90 9.47
CA ASN A 140 -4.87 -12.04 8.55
C ASN A 140 -5.78 -11.08 7.76
N PHE A 141 -7.02 -11.49 7.48
CA PHE A 141 -7.96 -10.70 6.68
C PHE A 141 -8.87 -9.81 7.51
N ILE A 142 -8.92 -9.99 8.83
CA ILE A 142 -9.81 -9.22 9.69
C ILE A 142 -9.42 -7.74 9.64
N ARG A 143 -10.38 -6.88 9.32
CA ARG A 143 -10.27 -5.41 9.29
C ARG A 143 -11.41 -4.73 10.04
N SER A 144 -12.52 -5.43 10.21
CA SER A 144 -13.60 -5.02 11.09
C SER A 144 -14.07 -6.17 11.96
N VAL A 145 -14.37 -5.89 13.22
CA VAL A 145 -14.90 -6.87 14.17
C VAL A 145 -16.23 -6.34 14.70
N LYS A 146 -17.32 -7.03 14.37
CA LYS A 146 -18.63 -6.82 14.96
C LYS A 146 -18.76 -7.71 16.18
N ILE A 147 -19.07 -7.10 17.31
CA ILE A 147 -19.14 -7.71 18.63
C ILE A 147 -20.61 -7.71 19.02
N SER A 148 -21.11 -8.84 19.50
CA SER A 148 -22.49 -8.99 19.97
C SER A 148 -22.47 -9.73 21.30
N ALA A 149 -22.94 -9.10 22.37
CA ALA A 149 -23.04 -9.73 23.69
C ALA A 149 -24.48 -9.68 24.20
N THR A 150 -24.98 -10.82 24.66
CA THR A 150 -26.35 -10.97 25.18
C THR A 150 -26.31 -11.19 26.67
N PHE A 151 -26.89 -10.28 27.43
CA PHE A 151 -26.99 -10.36 28.88
C PHE A 151 -28.41 -10.78 29.28
N LYS A 152 -28.51 -11.57 30.34
CA LYS A 152 -29.79 -11.97 30.92
C LYS A 152 -29.96 -11.26 32.25
N ASP A 153 -31.11 -10.63 32.41
CA ASP A 153 -31.53 -10.05 33.67
C ASP A 153 -31.66 -11.18 34.73
N PRO A 154 -31.00 -11.06 35.91
CA PRO A 154 -31.00 -12.10 36.93
C PRO A 154 -32.40 -12.54 37.38
N ASP A 155 -33.37 -11.61 37.38
CA ASP A 155 -34.69 -11.81 37.97
C ASP A 155 -35.82 -11.89 36.91
N SER A 156 -35.48 -11.87 35.61
CA SER A 156 -36.46 -11.97 34.53
C SER A 156 -36.01 -12.88 33.38
N SER A 157 -36.94 -13.25 32.49
CA SER A 157 -36.61 -13.97 31.26
C SER A 157 -36.16 -13.02 30.13
N LEU A 158 -36.02 -11.73 30.41
CA LEU A 158 -35.64 -10.73 29.41
C LEU A 158 -34.14 -10.81 29.14
N THR A 159 -33.79 -10.75 27.86
CA THR A 159 -32.41 -10.75 27.38
C THR A 159 -32.19 -9.48 26.56
N GLU A 160 -31.10 -8.78 26.85
CA GLU A 160 -30.70 -7.57 26.12
C GLU A 160 -29.42 -7.85 25.35
N THR A 161 -29.37 -7.46 24.07
CA THR A 161 -28.20 -7.66 23.21
C THR A 161 -27.56 -6.32 22.89
N TYR A 162 -26.26 -6.22 23.17
CA TYR A 162 -25.45 -5.04 22.83
C TYR A 162 -24.52 -5.38 21.68
N THR A 163 -24.51 -4.51 20.67
CA THR A 163 -23.65 -4.67 19.50
C THR A 163 -22.76 -3.45 19.29
N SER A 164 -21.50 -3.69 18.94
CA SER A 164 -20.57 -2.65 18.48
C SER A 164 -19.73 -3.17 17.32
N GLN A 165 -19.08 -2.26 16.61
CA GLN A 165 -18.18 -2.59 15.53
C GLN A 165 -16.89 -1.79 15.69
N ALA A 166 -15.76 -2.50 15.75
CA ALA A 166 -14.42 -1.92 15.77
C ALA A 166 -13.77 -2.07 14.39
N TYR A 167 -13.05 -1.04 13.95
CA TYR A 167 -12.17 -1.11 12.78
C TYR A 167 -10.72 -1.20 13.26
N LEU A 168 -9.96 -2.15 12.71
CA LEU A 168 -8.56 -2.39 13.06
C LEU A 168 -7.65 -1.49 12.23
N ARG A 169 -6.66 -0.87 12.87
CA ARG A 169 -5.73 0.06 12.20
C ARG A 169 -4.67 -0.65 11.37
N THR A 170 -4.27 -1.86 11.77
CA THR A 170 -3.30 -2.69 11.05
C THR A 170 -3.59 -4.15 11.34
N ASN A 171 -3.66 -4.98 10.32
CA ASN A 171 -3.36 -6.40 10.44
C ASN A 171 -2.28 -6.60 9.36
N SER A 172 -1.11 -6.05 9.66
CA SER A 172 0.05 -6.13 8.79
C SER A 172 0.46 -7.59 8.71
N MET A 173 0.49 -8.17 7.51
CA MET A 173 1.25 -9.39 7.32
C MET A 173 2.68 -9.15 7.81
N PRO A 174 3.28 -10.06 8.59
CA PRO A 174 4.72 -10.12 8.67
C PRO A 174 5.25 -10.26 7.24
N ALA A 175 6.16 -9.38 6.85
CA ALA A 175 6.70 -9.26 5.50
C ALA A 175 7.51 -10.48 5.00
N GLN A 176 7.43 -11.65 5.63
CA GLN A 176 8.27 -12.80 5.30
C GLN A 176 7.78 -13.68 4.14
N ASP A 177 6.48 -13.72 3.84
CA ASP A 177 5.95 -14.60 2.78
C ASP A 177 5.54 -13.86 1.50
N ALA A 178 5.70 -12.53 1.45
CA ALA A 178 5.23 -11.74 0.33
C ALA A 178 6.14 -11.87 -0.91
N ALA A 179 7.46 -11.97 -0.72
CA ALA A 179 8.43 -12.18 -1.79
C ALA A 179 8.78 -13.66 -1.99
N GLY A 180 8.98 -14.05 -3.24
CA GLY A 180 9.40 -15.38 -3.64
C GLY A 180 10.88 -15.64 -3.45
N THR A 181 11.31 -16.84 -3.86
CA THR A 181 12.74 -17.20 -3.87
C THR A 181 13.45 -16.37 -4.94
N ARG A 182 14.57 -15.72 -4.57
CA ARG A 182 15.39 -14.98 -5.53
C ARG A 182 16.00 -15.92 -6.58
N TYR A 183 15.89 -15.54 -7.84
CA TYR A 183 16.58 -16.15 -8.96
C TYR A 183 17.80 -15.32 -9.34
N VAL A 184 18.93 -15.97 -9.62
CA VAL A 184 20.14 -15.30 -10.11
C VAL A 184 20.13 -15.35 -11.63
N PHE A 185 19.85 -14.21 -12.27
CA PHE A 185 19.80 -14.15 -13.73
C PHE A 185 21.19 -13.90 -14.34
N ASP A 186 22.09 -13.23 -13.60
CA ASP A 186 23.50 -13.10 -13.95
C ASP A 186 24.41 -13.27 -12.73
N ASN A 187 25.29 -14.26 -12.77
CA ASN A 187 26.18 -14.60 -11.64
C ASN A 187 27.51 -13.84 -11.66
N ASN A 188 27.83 -13.11 -12.73
CA ASN A 188 29.08 -12.36 -12.89
C ASN A 188 28.86 -10.87 -12.66
N ARG A 189 27.95 -10.26 -13.42
CA ARG A 189 27.62 -8.84 -13.37
C ARG A 189 26.29 -8.62 -14.10
N GLY A 190 25.23 -8.28 -13.36
CA GLY A 190 23.92 -7.88 -13.90
C GLY A 190 23.49 -6.57 -13.26
N LYS A 191 23.85 -5.45 -13.88
CA LYS A 191 23.59 -4.08 -13.38
C LYS A 191 22.45 -3.42 -14.13
N SER A 192 21.79 -2.48 -13.45
CA SER A 192 20.75 -1.60 -14.03
C SER A 192 19.74 -2.36 -14.91
N PRO A 193 19.03 -3.36 -14.34
CA PRO A 193 18.07 -4.14 -15.10
C PRO A 193 16.88 -3.28 -15.53
N ALA A 194 16.43 -3.46 -16.75
CA ALA A 194 15.17 -2.94 -17.30
C ALA A 194 14.23 -4.09 -17.65
N LEU A 195 12.93 -3.92 -17.42
CA LEU A 195 11.92 -4.96 -17.60
C LEU A 195 10.84 -4.55 -18.60
N ALA A 196 10.45 -5.48 -19.48
CA ALA A 196 9.22 -5.35 -20.26
C ALA A 196 8.43 -6.67 -20.31
N LYS A 197 7.10 -6.57 -20.45
CA LYS A 197 6.19 -7.73 -20.41
C LYS A 197 6.09 -8.39 -21.79
N ILE A 198 6.25 -9.71 -21.85
CA ILE A 198 5.98 -10.49 -23.06
C ILE A 198 4.55 -10.96 -23.06
N ASP A 199 4.24 -11.82 -22.11
CA ASP A 199 2.91 -12.32 -21.82
C ASP A 199 2.69 -12.31 -20.30
N ASP A 200 1.64 -12.99 -19.85
CA ASP A 200 1.27 -13.00 -18.44
C ASP A 200 2.26 -13.73 -17.53
N SER A 201 3.13 -14.57 -18.09
CA SER A 201 4.12 -15.36 -17.37
C SER A 201 5.58 -15.10 -17.80
N HIS A 202 5.81 -14.47 -18.96
CA HIS A 202 7.14 -14.21 -19.51
C HIS A 202 7.46 -12.72 -19.63
N TYR A 203 8.72 -12.39 -19.38
CA TYR A 203 9.25 -11.04 -19.34
C TYR A 203 10.63 -11.01 -19.99
N ILE A 204 10.97 -9.87 -20.56
CA ILE A 204 12.33 -9.57 -21.02
C ILE A 204 13.01 -8.70 -19.95
N CYS A 205 14.24 -9.05 -19.61
CA CYS A 205 15.11 -8.31 -18.71
C CYS A 205 16.37 -7.91 -19.48
N ALA A 206 16.52 -6.62 -19.83
CA ALA A 206 17.76 -6.08 -20.39
C ALA A 206 18.64 -5.55 -19.27
N TYR A 207 19.95 -5.79 -19.31
CA TYR A 207 20.84 -5.36 -18.24
C TYR A 207 22.28 -5.20 -18.73
N THR A 208 23.08 -4.46 -17.96
CA THR A 208 24.52 -4.32 -18.20
C THR A 208 25.27 -5.50 -17.59
N GLY A 209 25.85 -6.31 -18.47
CA GLY A 209 26.58 -7.53 -18.22
C GLY A 209 28.04 -7.34 -17.80
N TYR A 210 28.81 -8.43 -17.81
CA TYR A 210 30.26 -8.40 -17.60
C TYR A 210 30.97 -7.68 -18.76
N TYR A 211 32.03 -6.91 -18.47
CA TYR A 211 32.62 -5.93 -19.41
C TYR A 211 31.64 -4.92 -20.00
N ASP A 212 30.56 -4.65 -19.27
CA ASP A 212 29.52 -3.71 -19.66
C ASP A 212 28.81 -4.10 -20.96
N THR A 213 28.77 -5.39 -21.31
CA THR A 213 27.99 -5.93 -22.45
C THR A 213 26.48 -5.71 -22.25
N GLY A 214 25.73 -5.46 -23.32
CA GLY A 214 24.27 -5.43 -23.28
C GLY A 214 23.69 -6.83 -23.45
N ILE A 215 22.98 -7.30 -22.43
CA ILE A 215 22.33 -8.62 -22.45
C ILE A 215 20.83 -8.45 -22.28
N ALA A 216 20.05 -9.15 -23.09
CA ALA A 216 18.62 -9.29 -22.92
C ALA A 216 18.27 -10.74 -22.63
N GLN A 217 17.54 -10.98 -21.54
CA GLN A 217 17.23 -12.32 -21.06
C GLN A 217 15.73 -12.50 -20.91
N ILE A 218 15.22 -13.66 -21.34
CA ILE A 218 13.83 -14.04 -21.15
C ILE A 218 13.69 -14.76 -19.81
N LEU A 219 12.88 -14.16 -18.93
CA LEU A 219 12.53 -14.70 -17.63
C LEU A 219 11.09 -15.20 -17.67
N TRP A 220 10.85 -16.36 -17.06
CA TRP A 220 9.49 -16.82 -16.76
C TRP A 220 9.21 -16.67 -15.27
N THR A 221 7.95 -16.46 -14.92
CA THR A 221 7.49 -16.38 -13.54
C THR A 221 6.31 -17.31 -13.30
N ASN A 222 6.20 -17.81 -12.08
CA ASN A 222 4.97 -18.41 -11.58
C ASN A 222 4.51 -17.60 -10.39
N SER A 223 3.44 -16.80 -10.56
CA SER A 223 2.92 -15.92 -9.51
C SER A 223 2.35 -16.67 -8.30
N THR A 224 1.87 -17.91 -8.49
CA THR A 224 1.32 -18.74 -7.40
C THR A 224 2.43 -19.27 -6.49
N SER A 225 3.47 -19.86 -7.08
CA SER A 225 4.62 -20.38 -6.34
C SER A 225 5.71 -19.34 -6.09
N LYS A 226 5.55 -18.12 -6.62
CA LYS A 226 6.50 -17.00 -6.58
C LYS A 226 7.90 -17.38 -7.03
N ASN A 227 7.99 -18.15 -8.10
CA ASN A 227 9.27 -18.56 -8.69
C ASN A 227 9.58 -17.73 -9.91
N VAL A 228 10.87 -17.53 -10.15
CA VAL A 228 11.42 -16.98 -11.38
C VAL A 228 12.39 -18.01 -11.96
N GLY A 229 12.42 -18.11 -13.28
CA GLY A 229 13.43 -18.88 -13.99
C GLY A 229 13.78 -18.28 -15.33
N TYR A 230 14.51 -19.05 -16.13
CA TYR A 230 15.12 -18.62 -17.38
C TYR A 230 14.60 -19.43 -18.56
N VAL A 231 14.54 -18.78 -19.73
CA VAL A 231 14.18 -19.43 -21.00
C VAL A 231 15.31 -19.30 -22.02
N ASP A 232 15.66 -18.07 -22.42
CA ASP A 232 16.66 -17.80 -23.46
C ASP A 232 17.33 -16.43 -23.24
N HIS A 233 18.47 -16.17 -23.90
CA HIS A 233 19.15 -14.87 -23.84
C HIS A 233 19.78 -14.49 -25.18
N ASP A 234 20.04 -13.19 -25.34
CA ASP A 234 20.76 -12.62 -26.46
C ASP A 234 21.71 -11.52 -25.97
N ILE A 235 22.91 -11.46 -26.56
CA ILE A 235 23.88 -10.39 -26.31
C ILE A 235 23.71 -9.38 -27.42
N PHE A 236 23.00 -8.30 -27.11
CA PHE A 236 22.63 -7.29 -28.09
C PHE A 236 23.72 -6.24 -28.31
N GLU A 237 24.71 -6.18 -27.42
CA GLU A 237 25.87 -5.29 -27.53
C GLU A 237 27.08 -5.91 -26.83
N TYR A 238 28.20 -6.06 -27.55
CA TYR A 238 29.40 -6.72 -27.03
C TYR A 238 30.42 -5.74 -26.43
N SER A 239 30.33 -4.45 -26.73
CA SER A 239 31.35 -3.48 -26.37
C SER A 239 31.00 -2.72 -25.10
N MET A 240 29.84 -2.06 -25.08
CA MET A 240 29.37 -1.25 -23.95
C MET A 240 27.87 -0.96 -24.12
N ALA A 241 27.06 -1.31 -23.12
CA ALA A 241 25.65 -0.96 -22.98
C ALA A 241 25.32 -0.74 -21.51
N ILE A 242 25.44 0.52 -21.09
CA ILE A 242 25.21 0.98 -19.72
C ILE A 242 23.81 1.53 -19.59
N THR A 243 23.17 1.24 -18.45
CA THR A 243 21.81 1.72 -18.11
C THR A 243 20.80 1.48 -19.25
N PRO A 244 20.62 0.24 -19.71
CA PRO A 244 19.62 -0.04 -20.71
C PRO A 244 18.23 0.31 -20.17
N THR A 245 17.36 0.79 -21.05
CA THR A 245 15.93 0.97 -20.80
C THR A 245 15.13 0.21 -21.86
N LEU A 246 13.95 -0.29 -21.50
CA LEU A 246 13.10 -1.09 -22.39
C LEU A 246 11.71 -0.49 -22.53
N CYS A 247 11.18 -0.54 -23.75
CA CYS A 247 9.79 -0.25 -24.03
C CYS A 247 9.20 -1.35 -24.93
N LYS A 248 8.00 -1.85 -24.60
CA LYS A 248 7.30 -2.81 -25.47
C LYS A 248 6.76 -2.09 -26.70
N ILE A 249 7.01 -2.65 -27.89
CA ILE A 249 6.47 -2.13 -29.15
C ILE A 249 5.16 -2.84 -29.50
N ASP A 250 5.25 -4.16 -29.63
CA ASP A 250 4.12 -5.04 -29.93
C ASP A 250 4.36 -6.43 -29.29
N ASN A 251 3.69 -7.48 -29.77
CA ASN A 251 3.83 -8.83 -29.21
C ASN A 251 5.15 -9.53 -29.56
N TRP A 252 5.91 -9.01 -30.53
CA TRP A 252 7.17 -9.59 -31.00
C TRP A 252 8.36 -8.66 -30.76
N HIS A 253 8.14 -7.35 -30.65
CA HIS A 253 9.23 -6.38 -30.67
C HIS A 253 9.28 -5.53 -29.39
N TYR A 254 10.50 -5.20 -29.00
CA TYR A 254 10.86 -4.34 -27.87
C TYR A 254 11.91 -3.34 -28.33
N LEU A 255 11.79 -2.09 -27.89
CA LEU A 255 12.81 -1.08 -28.12
C LEU A 255 13.73 -1.05 -26.89
N VAL A 256 15.03 -1.22 -27.11
CA VAL A 256 16.05 -0.95 -26.10
C VAL A 256 16.80 0.32 -26.47
N ALA A 257 17.06 1.18 -25.49
CA ALA A 257 18.00 2.29 -25.60
C ALA A 257 19.04 2.19 -24.48
N TYR A 258 20.29 2.55 -24.78
CA TYR A 258 21.40 2.40 -23.85
C TYR A 258 22.52 3.41 -24.12
N GLU A 259 23.37 3.60 -23.11
CA GLU A 259 24.64 4.31 -23.22
C GLU A 259 25.71 3.34 -23.75
N GLY A 260 26.27 3.65 -24.91
CA GLY A 260 27.25 2.85 -25.62
C GLY A 260 28.69 3.36 -25.48
N TYR A 261 29.56 2.79 -26.32
CA TYR A 261 30.97 3.13 -26.33
C TYR A 261 31.20 4.62 -26.60
N GLY A 262 32.06 5.25 -25.80
CA GLY A 262 32.35 6.69 -25.93
C GLY A 262 31.26 7.59 -25.31
N ASP A 263 30.40 7.04 -24.47
CA ASP A 263 29.22 7.69 -23.89
C ASP A 263 28.13 8.03 -24.92
N ASP A 264 28.23 7.54 -26.15
CA ASP A 264 27.23 7.69 -27.22
C ASP A 264 25.90 7.02 -26.84
N GLY A 265 24.78 7.54 -27.34
CA GLY A 265 23.46 6.96 -27.12
C GLY A 265 23.01 6.09 -28.29
N TYR A 266 22.65 4.83 -28.04
CA TYR A 266 22.18 3.88 -29.04
C TYR A 266 20.79 3.34 -28.74
N ALA A 267 20.05 3.01 -29.80
CA ALA A 267 18.79 2.30 -29.70
C ALA A 267 18.69 1.19 -30.77
N GLN A 268 18.02 0.09 -30.43
CA GLN A 268 17.75 -1.02 -31.35
C GLN A 268 16.50 -1.82 -30.99
N VAL A 269 16.04 -2.62 -31.94
CA VAL A 269 14.90 -3.51 -31.74
C VAL A 269 15.40 -4.86 -31.22
N ILE A 270 14.84 -5.30 -30.11
CA ILE A 270 14.93 -6.69 -29.65
C ILE A 270 13.65 -7.40 -30.06
N CYS A 271 13.80 -8.60 -30.60
CA CYS A 271 12.72 -9.42 -31.10
C CYS A 271 12.59 -10.69 -30.27
N VAL A 272 11.36 -11.08 -29.96
CA VAL A 272 11.05 -12.28 -29.20
C VAL A 272 9.94 -13.02 -29.93
N ASN A 273 10.15 -14.30 -30.21
CA ASN A 273 9.09 -15.16 -30.72
C ASN A 273 8.16 -15.54 -29.54
N PRO A 274 6.89 -15.09 -29.49
CA PRO A 274 6.02 -15.35 -28.35
C PRO A 274 5.58 -16.82 -28.22
N SER A 275 5.84 -17.66 -29.24
CA SER A 275 5.52 -19.10 -29.19
C SER A 275 6.68 -19.96 -28.73
N THR A 276 7.93 -19.54 -28.98
CA THR A 276 9.13 -20.32 -28.63
C THR A 276 10.05 -19.61 -27.64
N TYR A 277 9.81 -18.34 -27.37
CA TYR A 277 10.63 -17.42 -26.58
C TYR A 277 12.07 -17.26 -27.09
N ALA A 278 12.32 -17.63 -28.35
CA ALA A 278 13.59 -17.36 -29.00
C ALA A 278 13.78 -15.83 -29.12
N ILE A 279 14.97 -15.35 -28.80
CA ILE A 279 15.32 -13.93 -28.76
C ILE A 279 16.45 -13.61 -29.74
N TRP A 280 16.36 -12.46 -30.40
CA TRP A 280 17.40 -11.89 -31.26
C TRP A 280 17.27 -10.36 -31.30
N HIS A 281 18.22 -9.66 -31.93
CA HIS A 281 18.19 -8.21 -32.10
C HIS A 281 18.48 -7.79 -33.54
N GLY A 282 18.00 -6.59 -33.89
CA GLY A 282 18.41 -5.87 -35.09
C GLY A 282 19.58 -4.92 -34.84
N ASN A 283 19.96 -4.12 -35.84
CA ASN A 283 21.15 -3.27 -35.75
C ASN A 283 20.95 -2.04 -34.84
N ALA A 284 21.99 -1.72 -34.07
CA ALA A 284 22.11 -0.49 -33.30
C ALA A 284 22.09 0.77 -34.18
N THR A 285 21.34 1.77 -33.72
CA THR A 285 21.31 3.12 -34.32
C THR A 285 21.65 4.15 -33.26
N ALA A 286 22.69 4.95 -33.50
CA ALA A 286 23.04 6.06 -32.63
C ALA A 286 21.96 7.16 -32.69
N PHE A 287 21.29 7.40 -31.56
CA PHE A 287 20.40 8.55 -31.40
C PHE A 287 21.17 9.83 -31.04
N ASP A 288 22.32 9.68 -30.37
CA ASP A 288 23.30 10.73 -30.08
C ASP A 288 24.70 10.15 -30.23
N SER A 289 25.52 10.69 -31.13
CA SER A 289 26.88 10.21 -31.40
C SER A 289 27.96 11.11 -30.75
N ILE A 290 27.59 11.82 -29.68
CA ILE A 290 28.50 12.65 -28.90
C ILE A 290 28.44 12.21 -27.44
N ILE A 291 27.28 12.35 -26.80
CA ILE A 291 27.01 11.91 -25.42
C ILE A 291 25.50 11.66 -25.32
N GLY A 292 25.09 10.41 -25.09
CA GLY A 292 23.70 9.96 -24.90
C GLY A 292 23.58 8.97 -23.74
N GLN A 293 23.58 9.48 -22.52
CA GLN A 293 23.62 8.69 -21.28
C GLN A 293 22.24 8.62 -20.61
N GLN A 294 22.02 7.56 -19.82
CA GLN A 294 20.82 7.40 -18.98
C GLN A 294 19.50 7.63 -19.75
N PRO A 295 19.26 6.91 -20.88
CA PRO A 295 18.06 7.11 -21.67
C PRO A 295 16.81 6.63 -20.93
N ALA A 296 15.69 7.31 -21.18
CA ALA A 296 14.34 6.84 -20.87
C ALA A 296 13.46 6.93 -22.13
N LEU A 297 12.61 5.92 -22.31
CA LEU A 297 11.76 5.73 -23.48
C LEU A 297 10.28 5.86 -23.13
N GLU A 298 9.52 6.52 -23.99
CA GLU A 298 8.06 6.56 -23.88
C GLU A 298 7.39 6.42 -25.25
N GLN A 299 6.31 5.65 -25.33
CA GLN A 299 5.62 5.38 -26.59
C GLN A 299 4.77 6.56 -27.07
N ILE A 300 5.06 7.05 -28.29
CA ILE A 300 4.25 8.06 -28.97
C ILE A 300 3.09 7.39 -29.70
N ASP A 301 3.38 6.35 -30.46
CA ASP A 301 2.41 5.46 -31.12
C ASP A 301 3.09 4.13 -31.50
N ALA A 302 2.39 3.30 -32.29
CA ALA A 302 2.85 1.98 -32.69
C ALA A 302 4.25 1.95 -33.35
N SER A 303 4.70 3.07 -33.93
CA SER A 303 5.95 3.14 -34.70
C SER A 303 6.93 4.20 -34.21
N ARG A 304 6.58 4.95 -33.16
CA ARG A 304 7.37 6.10 -32.71
C ARG A 304 7.51 6.16 -31.21
N TYR A 305 8.69 6.52 -30.76
CA TYR A 305 9.07 6.58 -29.35
C TYR A 305 9.81 7.87 -29.06
N LEU A 306 9.48 8.51 -27.94
CA LEU A 306 10.25 9.60 -27.39
C LEU A 306 11.42 9.01 -26.58
N CYS A 307 12.63 9.43 -26.88
CA CYS A 307 13.81 9.13 -26.10
C CYS A 307 14.29 10.42 -25.44
N VAL A 308 14.27 10.47 -24.11
CA VAL A 308 14.87 11.55 -23.32
C VAL A 308 16.13 11.04 -22.64
N TYR A 309 17.15 11.88 -22.52
CA TYR A 309 18.46 11.42 -22.04
C TYR A 309 19.32 12.55 -21.52
N LYS A 310 20.33 12.18 -20.73
CA LYS A 310 21.42 13.06 -20.33
C LYS A 310 22.44 13.14 -21.46
N GLY A 311 22.59 14.30 -22.06
CA GLY A 311 23.55 14.51 -23.14
C GLY A 311 24.76 15.35 -22.74
N SER A 312 25.39 15.94 -23.75
CA SER A 312 26.59 16.76 -23.61
C SER A 312 26.47 17.82 -22.51
N SER A 313 27.54 18.03 -21.75
CA SER A 313 27.59 18.94 -20.58
C SER A 313 26.55 18.62 -19.50
N SER A 314 26.09 17.37 -19.42
CA SER A 314 24.98 16.93 -18.56
C SER A 314 23.64 17.60 -18.87
N CYS A 315 23.45 18.20 -20.05
CA CYS A 315 22.20 18.84 -20.45
C CYS A 315 21.10 17.79 -20.73
N GLY A 316 19.83 18.18 -20.61
CA GLY A 316 18.70 17.33 -20.98
C GLY A 316 18.39 17.43 -22.46
N TYR A 317 18.35 16.28 -23.14
CA TYR A 317 18.01 16.18 -24.56
C TYR A 317 16.85 15.22 -24.81
N ALA A 318 16.10 15.47 -25.89
CA ALA A 318 14.99 14.65 -26.33
C ALA A 318 15.00 14.48 -27.85
N ILE A 319 14.68 13.28 -28.32
CA ILE A 319 14.57 12.95 -29.74
C ILE A 319 13.44 11.95 -29.97
N VAL A 320 12.81 12.00 -31.14
CA VAL A 320 11.84 11.00 -31.56
C VAL A 320 12.55 9.94 -32.41
N LEU A 321 12.32 8.66 -32.07
CA LEU A 321 12.80 7.50 -32.79
C LEU A 321 11.65 6.87 -33.58
N ASN A 322 11.90 6.57 -34.85
CA ASN A 322 11.06 5.72 -35.69
C ASN A 322 11.52 4.27 -35.54
N VAL A 323 10.57 3.37 -35.32
CA VAL A 323 10.83 1.93 -35.27
C VAL A 323 10.14 1.27 -36.47
N HIS A 324 10.90 0.42 -37.16
CA HIS A 324 10.46 -0.31 -38.33
C HIS A 324 10.51 -1.81 -38.05
N THR A 325 9.43 -2.34 -37.46
CA THR A 325 9.32 -3.76 -37.06
C THR A 325 9.39 -4.74 -38.22
N GLY A 326 9.06 -4.33 -39.45
CA GLY A 326 9.26 -5.19 -40.64
C GLY A 326 10.73 -5.38 -41.05
N PHE A 327 11.65 -4.62 -40.44
CA PHE A 327 13.08 -4.61 -40.74
C PHE A 327 13.95 -4.66 -39.49
N ASP A 328 13.35 -4.88 -38.31
CA ASP A 328 14.01 -4.86 -37.00
C ASP A 328 14.98 -3.67 -36.81
N SER A 329 14.57 -2.48 -37.27
CA SER A 329 15.47 -1.32 -37.32
C SER A 329 14.89 -0.08 -36.66
N VAL A 330 15.79 0.80 -36.25
CA VAL A 330 15.49 2.09 -35.66
C VAL A 330 16.05 3.19 -36.58
N ALA A 331 15.36 4.32 -36.64
CA ALA A 331 15.84 5.52 -37.29
C ALA A 331 15.48 6.75 -36.46
N LYS A 332 16.23 7.85 -36.61
CA LYS A 332 15.85 9.13 -36.00
C LYS A 332 14.72 9.76 -36.82
N ALA A 333 13.66 10.23 -36.16
CA ALA A 333 12.59 10.98 -36.83
C ALA A 333 12.99 12.42 -37.14
N THR A 334 13.99 12.96 -36.44
CA THR A 334 14.56 14.29 -36.66
C THR A 334 16.08 14.22 -36.83
N PHE A 335 16.67 15.22 -37.49
CA PHE A 335 18.12 15.24 -37.71
C PHE A 335 18.92 15.46 -36.41
N SER A 336 18.42 16.36 -35.56
CA SER A 336 19.08 16.74 -34.30
C SER A 336 18.15 16.56 -33.10
N PRO A 337 18.67 16.09 -31.96
CA PRO A 337 17.98 16.13 -30.67
C PRO A 337 17.68 17.57 -30.23
N TYR A 338 16.60 17.74 -29.47
CA TYR A 338 16.24 19.01 -28.85
C TYR A 338 16.77 19.08 -27.43
N ARG A 339 17.54 20.13 -27.11
CA ARG A 339 18.01 20.41 -25.75
C ARG A 339 16.90 21.09 -24.93
N PHE A 340 16.21 20.34 -24.08
CA PHE A 340 15.11 20.88 -23.26
C PHE A 340 15.60 21.49 -21.94
N ASP A 341 16.76 21.06 -21.44
CA ASP A 341 17.41 21.63 -20.27
C ASP A 341 18.88 21.90 -20.60
N SER A 342 19.34 23.15 -20.39
CA SER A 342 20.70 23.56 -20.74
C SER A 342 21.68 23.55 -19.57
N ILE A 343 21.25 23.10 -18.39
CA ILE A 343 22.05 23.18 -17.17
C ILE A 343 22.38 21.78 -16.69
N ARG A 344 21.36 20.95 -16.41
CA ARG A 344 21.57 19.62 -15.85
C ARG A 344 20.35 18.72 -16.03
N CYS A 345 20.59 17.45 -16.36
CA CYS A 345 19.61 16.39 -16.42
C CYS A 345 20.31 15.08 -16.06
N TYR A 346 20.03 14.52 -14.90
CA TYR A 346 20.40 13.15 -14.55
C TYR A 346 19.15 12.31 -14.29
N ASN A 347 19.24 11.03 -14.65
CA ASN A 347 18.22 10.03 -14.43
C ASN A 347 16.83 10.48 -14.89
N PRO A 348 16.66 10.91 -16.15
CA PRO A 348 15.35 11.30 -16.64
C PRO A 348 14.40 10.11 -16.64
N ASP A 349 13.13 10.37 -16.34
CA ASP A 349 12.02 9.45 -16.62
C ASP A 349 10.92 10.21 -17.36
N ALA A 350 10.18 9.52 -18.23
CA ALA A 350 9.17 10.13 -19.09
C ALA A 350 7.89 9.32 -19.07
N ILE A 351 6.76 10.03 -19.11
CA ILE A 351 5.44 9.40 -19.24
C ILE A 351 4.53 10.23 -20.13
N LYS A 352 3.69 9.57 -20.92
CA LYS A 352 2.73 10.22 -21.80
C LYS A 352 1.63 10.92 -21.02
N ILE A 353 1.37 12.18 -21.37
CA ILE A 353 0.19 12.93 -20.90
C ILE A 353 -0.96 12.69 -21.88
N ASP A 354 -0.71 12.91 -23.16
CA ASP A 354 -1.62 12.65 -24.27
C ASP A 354 -0.82 12.38 -25.55
N TYR A 355 -1.48 12.38 -26.72
CA TYR A 355 -0.83 12.06 -28.00
C TYR A 355 0.41 12.92 -28.30
N ASN A 356 0.43 14.20 -27.91
CA ASN A 356 1.51 15.13 -28.26
C ASN A 356 2.29 15.64 -27.05
N ARG A 357 1.81 15.43 -25.82
CA ARG A 357 2.45 15.96 -24.60
C ARG A 357 3.01 14.84 -23.74
N TYR A 358 4.21 15.06 -23.21
CA TYR A 358 4.95 14.11 -22.38
C TYR A 358 5.46 14.83 -21.15
N LEU A 359 5.25 14.24 -19.97
CA LEU A 359 5.83 14.71 -18.72
C LEU A 359 7.19 14.04 -18.55
N VAL A 360 8.21 14.84 -18.27
CA VAL A 360 9.58 14.36 -18.00
C VAL A 360 9.97 14.84 -16.62
N VAL A 361 10.49 13.95 -15.77
CA VAL A 361 11.11 14.32 -14.48
C VAL A 361 12.59 13.98 -14.52
N TYR A 362 13.40 14.77 -13.82
CA TYR A 362 14.86 14.60 -13.81
C TYR A 362 15.50 15.31 -12.61
N ARG A 363 16.73 14.93 -12.30
CA ARG A 363 17.61 15.69 -11.40
C ARG A 363 18.25 16.84 -12.17
N GLY A 364 17.91 18.06 -11.82
CA GLY A 364 18.32 19.28 -12.52
C GLY A 364 19.43 20.07 -11.81
N GLU A 365 19.45 21.38 -12.07
CA GLU A 365 20.37 22.31 -11.41
C GLU A 365 20.30 22.16 -9.88
N GLY A 366 21.40 22.38 -9.15
CA GLY A 366 21.42 22.20 -7.69
C GLY A 366 21.31 20.76 -7.19
N ASP A 367 21.17 19.78 -8.10
CA ASP A 367 20.69 18.42 -7.81
C ASP A 367 19.20 18.37 -7.40
N ASP A 368 18.45 19.45 -7.67
CA ASP A 368 17.04 19.62 -7.38
C ASP A 368 16.13 18.79 -8.33
N GLY A 369 14.87 18.60 -7.94
CA GLY A 369 13.87 17.87 -8.71
C GLY A 369 13.11 18.76 -9.68
N TYR A 370 13.24 18.49 -10.97
CA TYR A 370 12.55 19.22 -12.03
C TYR A 370 11.58 18.34 -12.79
N ALA A 371 10.45 18.92 -13.16
CA ALA A 371 9.50 18.36 -14.10
C ALA A 371 9.37 19.29 -15.32
N ALA A 372 9.24 18.74 -16.51
CA ALA A 372 9.02 19.49 -17.75
C ALA A 372 7.93 18.85 -18.60
N ILE A 373 7.15 19.67 -19.30
CA ILE A 373 6.24 19.19 -20.34
C ILE A 373 6.92 19.37 -21.68
N LEU A 374 7.13 18.28 -22.40
CA LEU A 374 7.59 18.28 -23.79
C LEU A 374 6.41 18.14 -24.74
N TRP A 375 6.45 18.89 -25.83
CA TRP A 375 5.53 18.76 -26.95
C TRP A 375 6.25 18.10 -28.12
N VAL A 376 5.62 17.08 -28.70
CA VAL A 376 6.05 16.45 -29.95
C VAL A 376 5.13 16.95 -31.06
N ASN A 377 5.71 17.58 -32.08
CA ASN A 377 4.96 18.07 -33.23
C ASN A 377 4.50 16.90 -34.11
N PRO A 378 3.18 16.68 -34.31
CA PRO A 378 2.70 15.56 -35.10
C PRO A 378 2.97 15.69 -36.61
N SER A 379 3.35 16.88 -37.09
CA SER A 379 3.60 17.13 -38.51
C SER A 379 5.05 16.87 -38.93
N ASN A 380 6.01 17.06 -38.02
CA ASN A 380 7.44 16.98 -38.34
C ASN A 380 8.30 16.35 -37.23
N TRP A 381 7.67 15.85 -36.16
CA TRP A 381 8.31 15.13 -35.04
C TRP A 381 9.35 15.91 -34.25
N THR A 382 9.43 17.23 -34.44
CA THR A 382 10.29 18.08 -33.61
C THR A 382 9.76 18.15 -32.18
N VAL A 383 10.67 18.07 -31.21
CA VAL A 383 10.36 18.22 -29.79
C VAL A 383 10.59 19.67 -29.35
N THR A 384 9.72 20.21 -28.51
CA THR A 384 9.91 21.50 -27.83
C THR A 384 9.51 21.39 -26.35
N LYS A 385 10.07 22.25 -25.49
CA LYS A 385 9.63 22.38 -24.09
C LYS A 385 8.49 23.39 -23.99
N ILE A 386 7.37 23.01 -23.37
CA ILE A 386 6.24 23.90 -23.08
C ILE A 386 6.46 24.64 -21.76
N SER A 387 6.78 23.90 -20.70
CA SER A 387 6.90 24.40 -19.34
C SER A 387 7.87 23.56 -18.53
N SER A 388 8.33 24.12 -17.41
CA SER A 388 9.12 23.44 -16.40
C SER A 388 8.72 23.90 -15.00
N PHE A 389 8.94 23.03 -14.01
CA PHE A 389 8.62 23.28 -12.61
C PHE A 389 9.62 22.56 -11.72
N GLU A 390 10.24 23.28 -10.80
CA GLU A 390 11.07 22.74 -9.73
C GLU A 390 10.15 22.25 -8.60
N PHE A 391 10.02 20.94 -8.44
CA PHE A 391 9.13 20.34 -7.45
C PHE A 391 9.83 20.01 -6.12
N ASP A 392 11.16 19.92 -6.10
CA ASP A 392 11.98 19.71 -4.92
C ASP A 392 13.25 20.54 -5.05
N ALA A 393 13.54 21.41 -4.07
CA ALA A 393 14.68 22.35 -4.11
C ALA A 393 15.81 21.93 -3.16
N GLN A 394 15.92 20.63 -2.84
CA GLN A 394 16.96 20.11 -1.95
C GLN A 394 17.78 18.99 -2.58
N ASN A 395 17.12 17.97 -3.16
CA ASN A 395 17.77 16.88 -3.89
C ASN A 395 16.70 15.99 -4.57
N CYS A 396 16.99 15.45 -5.76
CA CYS A 396 16.13 14.50 -6.46
C CYS A 396 16.91 13.53 -7.34
N ALA A 397 17.44 12.45 -6.79
CA ALA A 397 18.12 11.41 -7.57
C ALA A 397 17.18 10.25 -7.91
N PHE A 398 17.32 9.72 -9.14
CA PHE A 398 16.53 8.59 -9.66
C PHE A 398 15.01 8.80 -9.53
N PRO A 399 14.45 9.90 -10.08
CA PRO A 399 13.01 10.06 -10.12
C PRO A 399 12.36 8.99 -11.02
N SER A 400 11.19 8.52 -10.63
CA SER A 400 10.39 7.54 -11.37
C SER A 400 8.93 7.95 -11.39
N LEU A 401 8.26 7.80 -12.52
CA LEU A 401 6.88 8.22 -12.77
C LEU A 401 5.91 7.05 -12.87
N ALA A 402 4.69 7.27 -12.35
CA ALA A 402 3.53 6.46 -12.66
C ALA A 402 2.29 7.36 -12.83
N GLN A 403 1.48 7.10 -13.86
CA GLN A 403 0.23 7.84 -14.05
C GLN A 403 -0.82 7.41 -13.03
N TYR A 404 -1.42 8.37 -12.33
CA TYR A 404 -2.56 8.13 -11.44
C TYR A 404 -3.90 8.38 -12.14
N ASP A 405 -4.06 9.55 -12.74
CA ASP A 405 -5.20 9.86 -13.59
C ASP A 405 -4.75 10.69 -14.81
N SER A 406 -5.70 11.19 -15.61
CA SER A 406 -5.41 11.96 -16.83
C SER A 406 -4.58 13.23 -16.60
N SER A 407 -4.49 13.72 -15.37
CA SER A 407 -3.83 14.98 -15.02
C SER A 407 -2.84 14.87 -13.87
N ASN A 408 -2.84 13.77 -13.12
CA ASN A 408 -2.02 13.60 -11.92
C ASN A 408 -1.10 12.39 -12.05
N TYR A 409 0.15 12.59 -11.63
CA TYR A 409 1.25 11.65 -11.78
C TYR A 409 1.95 11.51 -10.44
N ILE A 410 2.31 10.28 -10.09
CA ILE A 410 3.13 9.99 -8.91
C ILE A 410 4.58 10.02 -9.35
N CYS A 411 5.40 10.79 -8.64
CA CYS A 411 6.85 10.79 -8.79
C CYS A 411 7.49 10.31 -7.49
N THR A 412 8.28 9.25 -7.54
CA THR A 412 9.09 8.79 -6.40
C THR A 412 10.57 9.03 -6.67
N TYR A 413 11.33 9.44 -5.67
CA TYR A 413 12.74 9.77 -5.85
C TYR A 413 13.54 9.62 -4.55
N THR A 414 14.86 9.60 -4.70
CA THR A 414 15.83 9.71 -3.59
C THR A 414 16.04 11.20 -3.32
N GLY A 415 15.62 11.69 -2.17
CA GLY A 415 15.66 13.09 -1.81
C GLY A 415 16.87 13.48 -0.95
N LYS A 416 16.68 14.53 -0.16
CA LYS A 416 17.69 15.03 0.77
C LYS A 416 18.11 13.92 1.76
N ASP A 417 19.38 13.93 2.16
CA ASP A 417 19.96 12.99 3.13
C ASP A 417 19.81 11.50 2.74
N ASP A 418 19.63 11.25 1.44
CA ASP A 418 19.32 9.95 0.83
C ASP A 418 17.95 9.37 1.19
N ASP A 419 17.03 10.17 1.74
CA ASP A 419 15.68 9.75 2.14
C ASP A 419 14.77 9.44 0.93
N GLY A 420 13.72 8.65 1.13
CA GLY A 420 12.76 8.28 0.09
C GLY A 420 11.55 9.19 0.08
N PHE A 421 11.24 9.81 -1.07
CA PHE A 421 10.09 10.71 -1.22
C PHE A 421 9.14 10.25 -2.33
N ALA A 422 7.84 10.51 -2.11
CA ALA A 422 6.80 10.39 -3.13
C ALA A 422 5.99 11.68 -3.19
N VAL A 423 5.73 12.20 -4.39
CA VAL A 423 4.94 13.41 -4.63
C VAL A 423 3.86 13.19 -5.68
N ILE A 424 2.79 13.98 -5.59
CA ILE A 424 1.77 14.07 -6.64
C ILE A 424 2.08 15.31 -7.48
N LEU A 425 2.43 15.11 -8.75
CA LEU A 425 2.57 16.17 -9.75
C LEU A 425 1.29 16.27 -10.56
N LYS A 426 0.74 17.47 -10.66
CA LYS A 426 -0.43 17.78 -11.48
C LYS A 426 -0.02 18.56 -12.72
N VAL A 427 -0.45 18.08 -13.88
CA VAL A 427 -0.44 18.82 -15.14
C VAL A 427 -1.76 19.57 -15.27
N ASN A 428 -1.70 20.90 -15.20
CA ASN A 428 -2.88 21.76 -15.27
C ASN A 428 -3.33 21.95 -16.74
N PRO A 429 -4.60 22.34 -16.97
CA PRO A 429 -5.11 22.60 -18.32
C PRO A 429 -4.35 23.67 -19.11
N ASP A 430 -3.67 24.59 -18.42
CA ASP A 430 -2.83 25.64 -19.01
C ASP A 430 -1.38 25.20 -19.29
N ASN A 431 -1.09 23.90 -19.17
CA ASN A 431 0.24 23.30 -19.27
C ASN A 431 1.23 23.73 -18.18
N THR A 432 0.78 24.32 -17.08
CA THR A 432 1.63 24.45 -15.89
C THR A 432 1.68 23.13 -15.12
N ILE A 433 2.73 22.96 -14.32
CA ILE A 433 2.89 21.81 -13.42
C ILE A 433 2.80 22.33 -11.98
N SER A 434 2.18 21.58 -11.08
CA SER A 434 2.19 21.89 -9.64
C SER A 434 2.35 20.63 -8.79
N LYS A 435 2.93 20.78 -7.58
CA LYS A 435 3.02 19.72 -6.57
C LYS A 435 1.81 19.78 -5.64
N GLN A 436 1.02 18.71 -5.55
CA GLN A 436 -0.21 18.69 -4.74
C GLN A 436 -0.05 18.05 -3.35
N ALA A 437 0.77 17.00 -3.24
CA ALA A 437 1.06 16.31 -1.99
C ALA A 437 2.49 15.78 -2.03
N SER A 438 3.07 15.58 -0.84
CA SER A 438 4.37 14.97 -0.63
C SER A 438 4.31 14.06 0.59
N VAL A 439 5.03 12.95 0.55
CA VAL A 439 5.34 12.12 1.72
C VAL A 439 6.79 11.69 1.65
N GLU A 440 7.48 11.76 2.78
CA GLU A 440 8.76 11.11 3.01
C GLU A 440 8.45 9.71 3.53
N PHE A 441 8.66 8.70 2.68
CA PHE A 441 8.27 7.32 3.00
C PHE A 441 9.36 6.51 3.70
N ASP A 442 10.62 6.94 3.60
CA ASP A 442 11.76 6.37 4.31
C ASP A 442 12.70 7.51 4.75
N THR A 443 12.71 7.80 6.06
CA THR A 443 13.43 8.93 6.66
C THR A 443 14.87 8.59 7.04
N ARG A 444 15.42 7.51 6.50
CA ARG A 444 16.80 7.11 6.76
C ARG A 444 17.57 6.82 5.50
N THR A 445 16.99 6.06 4.55
CA THR A 445 17.55 5.86 3.22
C THR A 445 16.48 5.26 2.28
N GLY A 446 16.14 5.97 1.21
CA GLY A 446 15.21 5.56 0.15
C GLY A 446 15.79 5.67 -1.26
N LYS A 447 16.89 4.94 -1.53
CA LYS A 447 17.66 5.08 -2.78
C LYS A 447 17.07 4.31 -3.96
N TYR A 448 17.33 4.83 -5.17
CA TYR A 448 16.99 4.16 -6.44
C TYR A 448 15.52 3.77 -6.53
N SER A 449 14.65 4.69 -6.12
CA SER A 449 13.20 4.48 -6.07
C SER A 449 12.61 4.24 -7.45
N PHE A 450 11.65 3.32 -7.53
CA PHE A 450 10.97 3.00 -8.77
C PHE A 450 9.51 2.68 -8.51
N VAL A 451 8.60 3.41 -9.16
CA VAL A 451 7.16 3.33 -8.87
C VAL A 451 6.38 2.62 -9.97
N ARG A 452 5.39 1.84 -9.55
CA ARG A 452 4.36 1.27 -10.41
C ARG A 452 2.98 1.44 -9.81
N ARG A 453 2.00 1.58 -10.70
CA ARG A 453 0.59 1.54 -10.36
C ARG A 453 0.17 0.07 -10.14
N ILE A 454 -0.55 -0.20 -9.05
CA ILE A 454 -1.18 -1.50 -8.79
C ILE A 454 -2.58 -1.51 -9.40
N ASP A 455 -3.38 -0.51 -9.05
CA ASP A 455 -4.76 -0.35 -9.49
C ASP A 455 -5.14 1.14 -9.55
N ALA A 456 -6.44 1.45 -9.59
CA ALA A 456 -6.97 2.81 -9.65
C ALA A 456 -6.27 3.78 -8.68
N ASN A 457 -6.11 3.41 -7.40
CA ASN A 457 -5.63 4.31 -6.36
C ASN A 457 -4.40 3.79 -5.59
N ASN A 458 -3.99 2.54 -5.83
CA ASN A 458 -2.89 1.93 -5.11
C ASN A 458 -1.62 1.87 -5.96
N PHE A 459 -0.49 2.13 -5.31
CA PHE A 459 0.83 2.20 -5.90
C PHE A 459 1.83 1.42 -5.04
N ILE A 460 2.92 1.05 -5.70
CA ILE A 460 4.06 0.38 -5.09
C ILE A 460 5.33 1.06 -5.56
N CYS A 461 6.25 1.31 -4.63
CA CYS A 461 7.58 1.85 -4.90
C CYS A 461 8.62 0.85 -4.38
N SER A 462 9.45 0.29 -5.26
CA SER A 462 10.63 -0.48 -4.86
C SER A 462 11.82 0.45 -4.65
N TYR A 463 12.61 0.22 -3.59
CA TYR A 463 13.74 1.07 -3.26
C TYR A 463 14.79 0.32 -2.42
N GLN A 464 15.97 0.92 -2.31
CA GLN A 464 17.07 0.47 -1.46
C GLN A 464 17.05 1.20 -0.11
N THR A 465 17.11 0.43 0.98
CA THR A 465 17.20 0.91 2.36
C THR A 465 18.64 1.12 2.85
N GLU A 466 18.81 1.67 4.07
CA GLU A 466 20.09 2.01 4.71
C GLU A 466 21.12 0.86 4.78
N ASN A 467 20.62 -0.38 4.85
CA ASN A 467 21.44 -1.60 4.96
C ASN A 467 21.63 -2.25 3.59
N ASN A 468 21.41 -1.49 2.51
CA ASN A 468 21.32 -1.93 1.13
C ASN A 468 20.21 -2.96 0.86
N ARG A 469 19.25 -3.17 1.75
CA ARG A 469 18.15 -4.14 1.54
C ARG A 469 17.12 -3.60 0.55
N GLY A 470 16.46 -4.47 -0.20
CA GLY A 470 15.36 -4.11 -1.10
C GLY A 470 14.01 -4.12 -0.37
N MET A 471 13.33 -2.98 -0.39
CA MET A 471 12.02 -2.79 0.25
C MET A 471 11.02 -2.26 -0.79
N ALA A 472 9.77 -2.69 -0.68
CA ALA A 472 8.66 -2.13 -1.42
C ALA A 472 7.75 -1.33 -0.47
N TYR A 473 7.49 -0.06 -0.78
CA TYR A 473 6.54 0.80 -0.09
C TYR A 473 5.20 0.78 -0.83
N LEU A 474 4.13 0.36 -0.16
CA LEU A 474 2.78 0.35 -0.70
C LEU A 474 2.03 1.55 -0.15
N PHE A 475 1.30 2.23 -1.04
CA PHE A 475 0.53 3.41 -0.66
C PHE A 475 -0.71 3.60 -1.52
N ASN A 476 -1.70 4.23 -0.92
CA ASN A 476 -2.90 4.70 -1.56
C ASN A 476 -2.78 6.21 -1.81
N VAL A 477 -3.35 6.70 -2.90
CA VAL A 477 -3.43 8.12 -3.20
C VAL A 477 -4.88 8.57 -3.36
N ASN A 478 -5.15 9.78 -2.89
CA ASN A 478 -6.39 10.52 -3.13
C ASN A 478 -6.03 11.90 -3.67
N THR A 479 -6.88 12.48 -4.52
CA THR A 479 -6.70 13.85 -5.04
C THR A 479 -7.65 14.89 -4.44
N ASN A 480 -8.61 14.47 -3.60
CA ASN A 480 -9.55 15.38 -2.95
C ASN A 480 -9.90 14.96 -1.50
N PRO A 481 -9.17 15.46 -0.48
CA PRO A 481 -7.94 16.24 -0.58
C PRO A 481 -6.76 15.41 -1.12
N ALA A 482 -5.78 16.07 -1.74
CA ALA A 482 -4.56 15.42 -2.21
C ALA A 482 -3.77 14.81 -1.05
N LYS A 483 -3.62 13.49 -1.02
CA LYS A 483 -2.93 12.74 0.05
C LYS A 483 -2.25 11.50 -0.50
N ILE A 484 -1.11 11.18 0.09
CA ILE A 484 -0.43 9.89 -0.06
C ILE A 484 -0.47 9.21 1.29
N ILE A 485 -0.97 7.98 1.35
CA ILE A 485 -1.23 7.25 2.59
C ILE A 485 -0.52 5.90 2.50
N LYS A 486 0.45 5.67 3.39
CA LYS A 486 1.09 4.35 3.53
C LYS A 486 0.05 3.27 3.80
N THR A 487 0.07 2.21 2.99
CA THR A 487 -0.77 1.01 3.20
C THR A 487 0.05 -0.19 3.64
N GLY A 488 1.36 -0.21 3.38
CA GLY A 488 2.24 -1.28 3.84
C GLY A 488 3.68 -1.11 3.40
N THR A 489 4.53 -2.03 3.86
CA THR A 489 5.91 -2.20 3.39
C THR A 489 6.23 -3.68 3.30
N ILE A 490 7.02 -4.07 2.31
CA ILE A 490 7.45 -5.45 2.12
C ILE A 490 8.96 -5.49 1.91
N LEU A 491 9.67 -6.29 2.73
CA LEU A 491 11.07 -6.61 2.51
C LEU A 491 11.16 -7.72 1.45
N PHE A 492 11.70 -7.43 0.27
CA PHE A 492 11.83 -8.42 -0.81
C PHE A 492 13.26 -8.93 -1.01
N GLU A 493 14.27 -8.20 -0.53
CA GLU A 493 15.67 -8.62 -0.62
C GLU A 493 16.42 -8.26 0.68
N PRO A 494 16.75 -9.23 1.54
CA PRO A 494 17.30 -8.97 2.87
C PRO A 494 18.81 -8.67 2.89
N THR A 495 19.53 -8.85 1.79
CA THR A 495 21.01 -8.76 1.72
C THR A 495 21.51 -7.53 0.96
N ARG A 496 21.15 -7.37 -0.32
CA ARG A 496 21.61 -6.25 -1.15
C ARG A 496 20.77 -6.06 -2.40
N CYS A 497 20.32 -4.83 -2.63
CA CYS A 497 19.50 -4.40 -3.75
C CYS A 497 19.93 -3.00 -4.21
N PHE A 498 20.25 -2.84 -5.48
CA PHE A 498 20.56 -1.59 -6.17
C PHE A 498 19.76 -1.55 -7.47
N TYR A 499 19.30 -0.34 -7.85
CA TYR A 499 18.50 -0.12 -9.05
C TYR A 499 17.35 -1.12 -9.24
N PRO A 500 16.46 -1.27 -8.24
CA PRO A 500 15.30 -2.14 -8.40
C PRO A 500 14.39 -1.59 -9.50
N GLU A 501 14.04 -2.45 -10.43
CA GLU A 501 13.02 -2.21 -11.43
C GLU A 501 11.91 -3.25 -11.27
N MET A 502 10.67 -2.87 -11.55
CA MET A 502 9.53 -3.75 -11.38
C MET A 502 8.48 -3.63 -12.48
N ILE A 503 7.81 -4.74 -12.74
CA ILE A 503 6.72 -4.82 -13.71
C ILE A 503 5.60 -5.69 -13.18
N GLN A 504 4.36 -5.33 -13.54
CA GLN A 504 3.18 -6.07 -13.09
C GLN A 504 3.18 -7.49 -13.67
N ALA A 505 2.96 -8.45 -12.79
CA ALA A 505 2.77 -9.86 -13.10
C ALA A 505 1.34 -10.32 -12.79
N GLU A 506 1.01 -11.57 -13.12
CA GLU A 506 -0.30 -12.15 -12.81
C GLU A 506 -0.60 -12.16 -11.30
N ASN A 507 -1.88 -12.28 -10.95
CA ASN A 507 -2.35 -12.51 -9.58
C ASN A 507 -1.91 -11.44 -8.58
N ALA A 508 -1.98 -10.16 -8.98
CA ALA A 508 -1.53 -9.01 -8.18
C ALA A 508 -0.07 -9.16 -7.68
N CYS A 509 0.77 -9.80 -8.48
CA CYS A 509 2.20 -9.90 -8.23
C CYS A 509 2.96 -8.88 -9.09
N PHE A 510 4.23 -8.67 -8.73
CA PHE A 510 5.19 -7.91 -9.50
C PHE A 510 6.46 -8.74 -9.65
N LEU A 511 7.01 -8.78 -10.86
CA LEU A 511 8.39 -9.21 -11.04
C LEU A 511 9.29 -8.01 -10.70
N ILE A 512 10.26 -8.22 -9.83
CA ILE A 512 11.27 -7.22 -9.47
C ILE A 512 12.64 -7.76 -9.87
N ALA A 513 13.39 -7.00 -10.67
CA ALA A 513 14.78 -7.26 -11.00
C ALA A 513 15.68 -6.20 -10.36
N TYR A 514 16.85 -6.59 -9.88
CA TYR A 514 17.77 -5.68 -9.19
C TYR A 514 19.22 -6.17 -9.27
N GLN A 515 20.15 -5.24 -9.09
CA GLN A 515 21.57 -5.53 -8.87
C GLN A 515 21.81 -5.83 -7.40
N GLY A 516 22.43 -6.97 -7.10
CA GLY A 516 22.67 -7.44 -5.72
C GLY A 516 24.15 -7.53 -5.34
N LEU A 517 24.46 -8.46 -4.43
CA LEU A 517 25.83 -8.71 -3.96
C LEU A 517 26.78 -9.05 -5.10
N TYR A 518 27.97 -8.44 -5.08
CA TYR A 518 29.03 -8.58 -6.09
C TYR A 518 28.59 -8.22 -7.51
N ASP A 519 27.70 -7.23 -7.63
CA ASP A 519 27.12 -6.78 -8.90
C ASP A 519 26.31 -7.85 -9.64
N LYS A 520 25.94 -8.96 -8.99
CA LYS A 520 25.10 -10.01 -9.59
C LYS A 520 23.69 -9.51 -9.88
N GLY A 521 23.10 -10.01 -10.96
CA GLY A 521 21.71 -9.75 -11.30
C GLY A 521 20.75 -10.74 -10.62
N TYR A 522 19.74 -10.22 -9.94
CA TYR A 522 18.71 -11.02 -9.28
C TYR A 522 17.30 -10.62 -9.69
N ALA A 523 16.38 -11.58 -9.68
CA ALA A 523 14.96 -11.33 -9.85
C ALA A 523 14.13 -12.08 -8.81
N THR A 524 12.98 -11.53 -8.41
CA THR A 524 12.01 -12.20 -7.52
C THR A 524 10.59 -11.80 -7.85
N VAL A 525 9.62 -12.63 -7.48
CA VAL A 525 8.19 -12.30 -7.57
C VAL A 525 7.72 -11.77 -6.21
N LEU A 526 7.14 -10.57 -6.21
CA LEU A 526 6.55 -9.93 -5.05
C LEU A 526 5.02 -9.97 -5.15
N SER A 527 4.34 -10.60 -4.20
CA SER A 527 2.88 -10.53 -4.08
C SER A 527 2.45 -9.25 -3.38
N THR A 528 1.59 -8.47 -4.04
CA THR A 528 0.86 -7.36 -3.40
C THR A 528 -0.53 -7.77 -2.93
N ALA A 529 -0.99 -8.97 -3.33
CA ALA A 529 -2.16 -9.60 -2.74
C ALA A 529 -1.91 -9.86 -1.24
N LEU A 530 -2.72 -9.24 -0.38
CA LEU A 530 -3.22 -9.91 0.81
C LEU A 530 -3.93 -11.17 0.29
N GLN A 531 -3.29 -12.34 0.38
CA GLN A 531 -3.72 -13.53 -0.35
C GLN A 531 -5.16 -13.92 -0.03
N VAL A 532 -6.11 -13.68 -0.93
CA VAL A 532 -7.36 -14.44 -0.90
C VAL A 532 -7.00 -15.88 -1.30
N VAL A 533 -7.14 -16.83 -0.39
CA VAL A 533 -7.15 -18.27 -0.74
C VAL A 533 -8.59 -18.78 -0.54
N PRO A 534 -9.12 -19.63 -1.45
CA PRO A 534 -10.55 -19.93 -1.57
C PRO A 534 -11.22 -20.54 -0.34
#